data_AF-A0A959Z105-F1
#
_entry.id   AF-A0A959Z105-F1
#
_cell.length_a   1.000
_cell.length_b   1.000
_cell.length_c   1.000
_cell.angle_alpha   90.00
_cell.angle_beta   90.00
_cell.angle_gamma   90.00
#
_symmetry.space_group_name_H-M   'P 1'
#
loop_
_entity.id
_entity.type
_entity.pdbx_description
1 polymer ?
#
loop_
_entity_poly.entity_id
_entity_poly.type
_entity_poly.pdbx_seq_one_letter_code
_entity_poly.pdbx_strand_id
1 'polypeptide(L)' 'YGMNFRHMPELQWRYGYFLTLGVMGGLVVIMLILFKKRGWI' A
#
# COMPACT_ATOMS: atom_id res chain seq x y z
N TYR A 1 8.92 -4.53 -14.28
CA TYR A 1 8.64 -5.33 -13.08
C TYR A 1 9.91 -6.04 -12.60
N GLY A 2 10.92 -5.28 -12.21
CA GLY A 2 12.23 -5.83 -11.83
C GLY A 2 12.64 -5.29 -10.49
N MET A 3 12.34 -6.03 -9.42
CA MET A 3 13.04 -5.87 -8.15
C MET A 3 13.62 -7.24 -7.82
N ASN A 4 14.93 -7.29 -7.60
CA ASN A 4 15.65 -8.52 -7.29
C ASN A 4 15.24 -8.99 -5.88
N PHE A 5 14.15 -9.76 -5.79
CA PHE A 5 13.57 -10.31 -4.56
C PHE A 5 14.49 -11.26 -3.77
N ARG A 6 15.71 -11.50 -4.25
CA ARG A 6 16.62 -12.53 -3.71
C ARG A 6 17.38 -12.11 -2.45
N HIS A 7 17.41 -10.81 -2.11
CA HIS A 7 18.25 -10.28 -1.00
C HIS A 7 17.56 -9.16 -0.18
N MET A 8 16.23 -9.10 -0.12
CA MET A 8 15.52 -8.13 0.73
C MET A 8 15.00 -8.82 2.00
N PRO A 9 15.71 -8.73 3.15
CA PRO A 9 15.26 -9.33 4.42
C PRO A 9 13.96 -8.70 4.93
N GLU A 10 13.58 -7.51 4.45
CA GLU A 10 12.32 -6.85 4.83
C GLU A 10 11.07 -7.58 4.27
N LEU A 11 11.22 -8.36 3.19
CA LEU A 11 10.12 -9.10 2.56
C LEU A 11 9.94 -10.52 3.15
N GLN A 12 10.88 -11.00 3.97
CA GLN A 12 10.72 -12.24 4.74
C GLN A 12 9.75 -12.07 5.92
N TRP A 13 9.32 -10.85 6.22
CA TRP A 13 8.27 -10.65 7.20
C TRP A 13 6.96 -11.23 6.64
N ARG A 14 6.47 -12.29 7.28
CA ARG A 14 5.22 -12.99 6.92
C ARG A 14 4.02 -12.04 6.81
N TYR A 15 4.06 -10.91 7.53
CA TYR A 15 3.06 -9.85 7.47
C TYR A 15 3.47 -8.65 6.59
N GLY A 16 4.72 -8.56 6.12
CA GLY A 16 5.20 -7.44 5.30
C GLY A 16 4.41 -7.30 4.00
N TYR A 17 4.11 -8.43 3.35
CA TYR A 17 3.24 -8.46 2.17
C TYR A 17 1.85 -7.89 2.44
N PHE A 18 1.20 -8.34 3.53
CA PHE A 18 -0.13 -7.84 3.92
C PHE A 18 -0.09 -6.39 4.39
N LEU A 19 1.00 -5.96 5.04
CA LEU A 19 1.20 -4.57 5.45
C LEU A 19 1.33 -3.66 4.23
N THR A 20 2.15 -4.04 3.25
CA THR A 20 2.30 -3.26 2.01
C THR A 20 0.98 -3.18 1.25
N LEU A 21 0.24 -4.29 1.16
CA LEU A 21 -1.10 -4.30 0.58
C LEU A 21 -2.08 -3.41 1.36
N GLY A 22 -2.06 -3.48 2.68
CA GLY A 22 -2.88 -2.65 3.56
C GLY A 22 -2.56 -1.16 3.42
N VAL A 23 -1.28 -0.80 3.28
CA VAL A 23 -0.84 0.58 3.03
C VAL A 23 -1.29 1.05 1.66
N MET A 24 -1.12 0.24 0.60
CA MET A 24 -1.60 0.58 -0.74
C MET A 24 -3.12 0.79 -0.77
N GLY A 25 -3.88 -0.14 -0.18
CA GLY A 25 -5.34 -0.02 -0.07
C GLY A 25 -5.76 1.18 0.80
N GLY A 26 -5.09 1.39 1.92
CA GLY A 26 -5.32 2.52 2.82
C GLY A 26 -5.10 3.87 2.14
N LEU A 27 -4.04 4.01 1.34
CA LEU A 27 -3.78 5.23 0.56
C LEU A 27 -4.91 5.53 -0.42
N VAL A 28 -5.43 4.52 -1.11
CA VAL A 28 -6.58 4.67 -2.02
C VAL A 28 -7.82 5.13 -1.27
N VAL A 29 -8.14 4.49 -0.13
CA VAL A 29 -9.30 4.84 0.70
C VAL A 29 -9.17 6.27 1.25
N ILE A 30 -7.98 6.64 1.74
CA ILE A 30 -7.70 7.98 2.26
C ILE A 30 -7.94 9.01 1.17
N MET A 31 -7.39 8.80 -0.04
CA MET A 31 -7.60 9.71 -1.17
C MET A 31 -9.10 9.82 -1.50
N LEU A 32 -9.81 8.70 -1.62
CA LEU A 32 -11.25 8.70 -1.89
C LEU A 32 -12.05 9.49 -0.85
N ILE A 33 -11.76 9.32 0.44
CA ILE A 33 -12.41 10.06 1.52
C ILE A 33 -12.08 11.56 1.42
N LEU A 34 -10.83 11.91 1.11
CA LEU A 34 -10.38 13.29 0.99
C LEU A 34 -11.03 14.00 -0.20
N PHE A 35 -11.10 13.35 -1.37
CA PHE A 35 -11.79 13.86 -2.55
C PHE A 35 -13.30 13.98 -2.32
N LYS A 36 -13.94 13.00 -1.69
CA LYS A 36 -15.36 13.06 -1.33
C LYS A 36 -15.66 14.17 -0.33
N LYS A 37 -14.81 14.37 0.69
CA LYS A 37 -14.96 15.45 1.67
C LYS A 37 -14.80 16.84 1.04
N ARG A 38 -13.97 16.95 0.00
CA ARG A 38 -13.79 18.20 -0.75
C ARG A 38 -14.90 18.44 -1.78
N GLY A 39 -15.81 17.48 -1.99
CA GLY A 39 -16.89 17.58 -2.99
C GLY A 39 -16.39 17.48 -4.43
N TRP A 40 -15.24 16.83 -4.64
CA TRP A 40 -14.65 16.63 -5.97
C TRP A 40 -15.21 15.37 -6.66
N ILE A 41 -15.91 14.53 -5.91
CA ILE A 41 -16.79 13.41 -6.32
C ILE A 41 -18.15 13.65 -5.71
#